data_AF-A0A842N8U5-F1
#
_entry.id   AF-A0A842N8U5-F1
#
_cell.length_a   1.000
_cell.length_b   1.000
_cell.length_c   1.000
_cell.angle_alpha   90.00
_cell.angle_beta   90.00
_cell.angle_gamma   90.00
#
_symmetry.space_group_name_H-M   'P 1'
#
loop_
_entity.id
_entity.type
_entity.pdbx_description
1 polymer ?
#
loop_
_entity_poly.entity_id
_entity_poly.type
_entity_poly.pdbx_seq_one_letter_code
_entity_poly.pdbx_strand_id
1 'polypeptide(L)'
;MNYEIDKQNYRILISGSTKEIKKCIISLDQIITKGNCLPQLEEDLKNLHKIYEPTQFNFNRIERIYYTKNSLLFVPNVSAKEFYFPILEKHFEQAKKYLTKQSSLDIFT
;
A
#
# COMPACT_ATOMS: atom_id res chain seq x y z
N MET A 1 -2.95 5.76 -11.80
CA MET A 1 -2.05 5.60 -10.64
C MET A 1 -0.63 5.42 -11.15
N ASN A 2 0.33 6.14 -10.57
CA ASN A 2 1.75 6.06 -10.92
C ASN A 2 2.53 5.42 -9.77
N TYR A 3 3.63 4.75 -10.08
CA TYR A 3 4.54 4.20 -9.09
C TYR A 3 5.99 4.28 -9.53
N GLU A 4 6.88 4.40 -8.56
CA GLU A 4 8.33 4.43 -8.72
C GLU A 4 8.94 3.37 -7.79
N ILE A 5 9.80 2.51 -8.34
CA ILE A 5 10.52 1.47 -7.59
C ILE A 5 11.97 1.91 -7.44
N ASP A 6 12.33 2.29 -6.23
CA ASP A 6 13.67 2.76 -5.87
C ASP A 6 14.39 1.63 -5.11
N LYS A 7 15.09 0.78 -5.88
CA LYS A 7 15.79 -0.40 -5.35
C LYS A 7 16.99 -0.01 -4.47
N GLN A 8 17.60 1.15 -4.72
CA GLN A 8 18.74 1.65 -3.96
C GLN A 8 18.32 2.01 -2.53
N ASN A 9 17.15 2.62 -2.37
CA ASN A 9 16.61 3.00 -1.06
C ASN A 9 15.58 2.01 -0.50
N TYR A 10 15.38 0.89 -1.21
CA TYR A 10 14.46 -0.19 -0.84
C TYR A 10 13.03 0.29 -0.60
N ARG A 11 12.49 1.10 -1.50
CA ARG A 11 11.16 1.70 -1.35
C ARG A 11 10.36 1.69 -2.63
N ILE A 12 9.04 1.68 -2.49
CA ILE A 12 8.10 1.86 -3.60
C ILE A 12 7.23 3.07 -3.28
N LEU A 13 7.32 4.10 -4.11
CA LEU A 13 6.48 5.29 -4.02
C LEU A 13 5.31 5.13 -4.98
N ILE A 14 4.11 5.42 -4.51
CA ILE A 14 2.87 5.34 -5.26
C ILE A 14 2.16 6.69 -5.13
N SER A 15 1.65 7.21 -6.24
CA SER A 15 0.91 8.48 -6.28
C SER A 15 -0.35 8.35 -7.13
N GLY A 16 -1.41 9.02 -6.69
CA GLY A 16 -2.70 8.99 -7.38
C GLY A 16 -3.79 9.78 -6.65
N SER A 17 -5.01 9.60 -7.11
CA SER A 17 -6.21 10.06 -6.42
C SER A 17 -6.40 9.34 -5.09
N THR A 18 -7.16 9.94 -4.18
CA THR A 18 -7.51 9.33 -2.89
C THR A 18 -8.20 7.98 -3.05
N LYS A 19 -9.01 7.80 -4.09
CA LYS A 19 -9.64 6.50 -4.41
C LYS A 19 -8.59 5.45 -4.79
N GLU A 20 -7.59 5.81 -5.58
CA GLU A 20 -6.51 4.90 -5.98
C GLU A 20 -5.62 4.54 -4.79
N ILE A 21 -5.22 5.51 -3.97
CA ILE A 21 -4.42 5.25 -2.76
C ILE A 21 -5.17 4.34 -1.79
N LYS A 22 -6.45 4.62 -1.52
CA LYS A 22 -7.30 3.76 -0.69
C LYS A 22 -7.35 2.33 -1.21
N LYS A 23 -7.62 2.15 -2.50
CA LYS A 23 -7.66 0.81 -3.12
C LYS A 23 -6.30 0.11 -3.03
N CYS A 24 -5.20 0.83 -3.20
CA CYS A 24 -3.86 0.28 -3.10
C CYS A 24 -3.55 -0.22 -1.69
N ILE A 25 -3.85 0.58 -0.65
CA ILE A 25 -3.66 0.18 0.76
C ILE A 25 -4.47 -1.08 1.07
N ILE A 26 -5.75 -1.12 0.68
CA ILE A 26 -6.61 -2.29 0.89
C ILE A 26 -6.06 -3.54 0.17
N SER A 27 -5.53 -3.36 -1.04
CA SER A 27 -4.94 -4.47 -1.79
C SER A 27 -3.68 -4.99 -1.11
N LEU A 28 -2.81 -4.10 -0.62
CA LEU A 28 -1.64 -4.48 0.15
C LEU A 28 -2.04 -5.22 1.44
N ASP A 29 -3.04 -4.72 2.15
CA ASP A 29 -3.57 -5.37 3.34
C ASP A 29 -4.04 -6.80 3.06
N GLN A 30 -4.81 -6.98 1.98
CA GLN A 30 -5.29 -8.29 1.55
C GLN A 30 -4.16 -9.28 1.22
N ILE A 31 -3.02 -8.79 0.69
CA ILE A 31 -1.85 -9.62 0.39
C ILE A 31 -1.05 -9.93 1.65
N ILE A 32 -0.80 -8.92 2.48
CA ILE A 32 0.19 -8.98 3.55
C ILE A 32 -0.42 -9.55 4.84
N THR A 33 -1.61 -9.10 5.22
CA THR A 33 -2.28 -9.51 6.48
C THR A 33 -3.44 -10.47 6.21
N LYS A 34 -3.80 -10.70 4.94
CA LYS A 34 -5.00 -11.42 4.51
C LYS A 34 -6.31 -10.73 4.87
N GLY A 35 -6.30 -9.40 5.01
CA GLY A 35 -7.48 -8.62 5.36
C GLY A 35 -7.78 -8.57 6.86
N ASN A 36 -6.79 -8.86 7.71
CA ASN A 36 -6.93 -8.86 9.17
C ASN A 36 -6.37 -7.57 9.78
N CYS A 37 -6.50 -6.43 9.09
CA CYS A 37 -5.92 -5.19 9.57
C CYS A 37 -6.51 -4.73 10.91
N LEU A 38 -5.72 -3.96 11.65
CA LEU A 38 -6.16 -3.40 12.92
C LEU A 38 -7.21 -2.31 12.70
N PRO A 39 -8.16 -2.12 13.65
CA PRO A 39 -9.20 -1.09 13.55
C PRO A 39 -8.70 0.32 13.23
N GLN A 40 -7.48 0.64 13.65
CA GLN A 40 -6.83 1.92 13.34
C GLN A 40 -6.73 2.19 11.83
N LEU A 41 -6.24 1.22 11.04
CA LEU A 41 -6.11 1.45 9.59
C LEU A 41 -7.48 1.59 8.93
N GLU A 42 -8.48 0.84 9.39
CA GLU A 42 -9.84 0.98 8.87
C GLU A 42 -10.41 2.39 9.10
N GLU A 43 -10.17 2.95 10.29
CA GLU A 43 -10.56 4.32 10.62
C GLU A 43 -9.84 5.36 9.76
N ASP A 44 -8.52 5.21 9.62
CA ASP A 44 -7.72 6.09 8.77
C ASP A 44 -8.19 6.05 7.31
N LEU A 45 -8.53 4.85 6.79
CA LEU A 45 -9.03 4.68 5.43
C LEU A 45 -10.44 5.26 5.22
N LYS A 46 -11.29 5.34 6.26
CA LYS A 46 -12.57 6.06 6.21
C LYS A 46 -12.33 7.57 6.07
N ASN A 47 -11.30 8.08 6.73
CA ASN A 47 -10.97 9.51 6.77
C ASN A 47 -9.81 9.92 5.85
N LEU A 48 -9.37 9.05 4.93
CA LEU A 48 -8.16 9.26 4.12
C LEU A 48 -8.11 10.61 3.41
N HIS A 49 -9.25 11.12 2.95
CA HIS A 49 -9.38 12.43 2.30
C HIS A 49 -8.95 13.63 3.18
N LYS A 50 -8.87 13.44 4.50
CA LYS A 50 -8.45 14.44 5.49
C LYS A 50 -6.97 14.31 5.89
N ILE A 51 -6.25 13.29 5.41
CA ILE A 51 -4.86 13.03 5.78
C ILE A 51 -3.94 13.74 4.78
N TYR A 52 -3.49 14.94 5.16
CA TYR A 52 -2.56 15.75 4.36
C TYR A 52 -1.10 15.49 4.72
N GLU A 53 -0.85 15.21 6.00
CA GLU A 53 0.47 14.83 6.50
C GLU A 53 0.66 13.31 6.42
N PRO A 54 1.89 12.80 6.21
CA PRO A 54 2.14 11.37 6.16
C PRO A 54 1.81 10.65 7.47
N THR A 55 0.86 9.71 7.42
CA THR A 55 0.54 8.79 8.52
C THR A 55 1.30 7.47 8.35
N GLN A 56 1.93 6.98 9.41
CA GLN A 56 2.61 5.69 9.39
C GLN A 56 1.67 4.55 9.82
N PHE A 57 1.74 3.41 9.12
CA PHE A 57 1.13 2.16 9.56
C PHE A 57 2.02 0.96 9.28
N ASN A 58 2.14 0.04 10.24
CA ASN A 58 2.92 -1.18 10.10
C ASN A 58 1.98 -2.35 9.79
N PHE A 59 2.14 -3.01 8.65
CA PHE A 59 1.38 -4.22 8.35
C PHE A 59 1.86 -5.40 9.19
N ASN A 60 3.17 -5.51 9.36
CA ASN A 60 3.82 -6.54 10.16
C ASN A 60 5.22 -6.06 10.58
N ARG A 61 6.02 -6.96 11.15
CA ARG A 61 7.42 -6.67 11.55
C ARG A 61 8.37 -6.37 10.37
N ILE A 62 7.99 -6.71 9.15
CA ILE A 62 8.81 -6.62 7.93
C ILE A 62 8.42 -5.40 7.09
N GLU A 63 7.15 -5.01 7.09
CA GLU A 63 6.57 -4.11 6.08
C GLU A 63 5.74 -3.01 6.73
N ARG A 64 5.91 -1.77 6.24
CA ARG A 64 5.12 -0.62 6.66
C ARG A 64 4.84 0.32 5.51
N ILE A 65 3.83 1.16 5.69
CA ILE A 65 3.49 2.25 4.78
C ILE A 65 3.53 3.59 5.50
N TYR A 66 3.87 4.63 4.75
CA TYR A 66 3.52 6.01 5.06
C TYR A 66 2.55 6.48 4.00
N TYR A 67 1.42 7.07 4.37
CA TYR A 67 0.41 7.44 3.39
C TYR A 67 -0.23 8.80 3.68
N THR A 68 -0.64 9.45 2.61
CA THR A 68 -1.48 10.66 2.60
C THR A 68 -2.69 10.39 1.72
N LYS A 69 -3.57 11.38 1.57
CA LYS A 69 -4.70 11.28 0.65
C LYS A 69 -4.31 11.11 -0.83
N ASN A 70 -3.05 11.34 -1.21
CA ASN A 70 -2.60 11.30 -2.62
C ASN A 70 -1.32 10.49 -2.86
N SER A 71 -0.67 10.02 -1.80
CA SER A 71 0.58 9.26 -1.92
C SER A 71 0.66 8.12 -0.92
N LEU A 72 1.42 7.10 -1.29
CA LEU A 72 1.82 6.01 -0.41
C LEU A 72 3.29 5.69 -0.63
N LEU A 73 4.04 5.56 0.45
CA LEU A 73 5.42 5.10 0.47
C LEU A 73 5.45 3.74 1.17
N PHE A 74 5.79 2.69 0.44
CA PHE A 74 5.90 1.32 0.93
C PHE A 74 7.37 0.96 1.17
N VAL A 75 7.71 0.61 2.42
CA VAL A 75 9.10 0.40 2.85
C VAL A 75 9.24 -0.77 3.83
N PRO A 76 10.46 -1.34 3.96
CA PRO A 76 10.77 -2.27 5.03
C PRO A 76 10.64 -1.62 6.41
N ASN A 77 10.15 -2.39 7.37
CA ASN A 77 10.00 -2.01 8.77
C ASN A 77 11.25 -2.28 9.62
N VAL A 78 12.31 -2.83 9.02
CA VAL A 78 13.50 -3.34 9.72
C VAL A 78 14.79 -3.02 8.99
N SER A 79 15.92 -3.20 9.67
CA SER A 79 17.26 -2.79 9.25
C SER A 79 17.83 -3.59 8.07
N ALA A 80 17.49 -4.88 7.90
CA ALA A 80 17.99 -5.71 6.80
C ALA A 80 17.23 -5.48 5.48
N LYS A 81 17.16 -4.22 5.04
CA LYS A 81 16.32 -3.74 3.93
C LYS A 81 16.52 -4.52 2.63
N GLU A 82 17.75 -4.89 2.30
CA GLU A 82 18.07 -5.66 1.09
C GLU A 82 17.37 -7.01 1.02
N PHE A 83 17.36 -7.76 2.13
CA PHE A 83 16.70 -9.07 2.20
C PHE A 83 15.17 -8.94 2.08
N TYR A 84 14.60 -7.87 2.63
CA TYR A 84 13.15 -7.68 2.67
C TYR A 84 12.57 -7.01 1.43
N PHE A 85 13.39 -6.30 0.65
CA PHE A 85 12.92 -5.63 -0.55
C PHE A 85 12.34 -6.59 -1.62
N PRO A 86 12.93 -7.77 -1.90
CA PRO A 86 12.29 -8.76 -2.77
C PRO A 86 10.91 -9.22 -2.29
N ILE A 87 10.70 -9.33 -0.97
CA ILE A 87 9.39 -9.69 -0.39
C ILE A 87 8.39 -8.55 -0.61
N LEU A 88 8.82 -7.31 -0.34
CA LEU A 88 8.06 -6.09 -0.56
C LEU A 88 7.64 -5.94 -2.03
N GLU A 89 8.59 -6.09 -2.97
CA GLU A 89 8.34 -6.03 -4.42
C GLU A 89 7.33 -7.12 -4.84
N LYS A 90 7.49 -8.34 -4.33
CA LYS A 90 6.56 -9.45 -4.59
C LYS A 90 5.15 -9.16 -4.08
N HIS A 91 4.99 -8.60 -2.88
CA HIS A 91 3.68 -8.24 -2.33
C HIS A 91 3.03 -7.09 -3.10
N PHE A 92 3.82 -6.08 -3.47
CA PHE A 92 3.36 -4.98 -4.33
C PHE A 92 2.85 -5.47 -5.69
N GLU A 93 3.60 -6.34 -6.37
CA GLU A 93 3.18 -6.89 -7.66
C GLU A 93 1.92 -7.76 -7.55
N GLN A 94 1.72 -8.47 -6.44
CA GLN A 94 0.47 -9.18 -6.19
C GLN A 94 -0.70 -8.22 -5.98
N ALA A 95 -0.52 -7.17 -5.16
CA ALA A 95 -1.55 -6.17 -4.91
C ALA A 95 -1.97 -5.45 -6.20
N LYS A 96 -1.01 -5.14 -7.10
CA LYS A 96 -1.30 -4.58 -8.44
C LYS A 96 -2.23 -5.45 -9.27
N LYS A 97 -2.06 -6.78 -9.25
CA LYS A 97 -2.92 -7.71 -10.01
C LYS A 97 -4.38 -7.67 -9.52
N TYR A 98 -4.62 -7.42 -8.24
CA TYR A 98 -5.97 -7.25 -7.70
C TYR A 98 -6.62 -5.95 -8.16
N LEU A 99 -5.87 -4.85 -8.20
CA LEU A 99 -6.35 -3.55 -8.68
C LEU A 99 -6.85 -3.60 -10.12
N THR A 100 -6.18 -4.37 -10.99
CA THR A 100 -6.53 -4.53 -12.41
C THR A 100 -7.70 -5.49 -12.65
N LYS A 101 -7.94 -6.46 -11.75
CA LYS A 101 -9.07 -7.41 -11.87
C LYS A 101 -10.39 -6.82 -11.40
N GLN A 102 -10.38 -5.92 -10.41
CA GLN A 102 -11.60 -5.22 -9.96
C GLN A 102 -12.13 -4.23 -11.01
N SER A 103 -11.25 -3.65 -11.83
CA SER A 103 -11.64 -2.72 -12.89
C SER A 103 -12.41 -3.40 -14.04
N SER A 104 -12.24 -4.72 -14.22
CA SER A 104 -12.99 -5.52 -15.20
C SER A 104 -14.35 -6.03 -14.70
N LEU A 105 -14.62 -5.99 -13.38
CA LEU A 105 -15.94 -6.37 -12.83
C LEU A 105 -16.92 -5.20 -12.83
N ASP A 106 -16.44 -3.97 -12.64
CA ASP A 106 -17.26 -2.73 -12.63
C ASP A 106 -17.83 -2.37 -14.03
N ILE A 107 -17.54 -3.15 -15.08
CA ILE A 107 -18.07 -2.96 -16.45
C ILE A 107 -19.35 -3.81 -16.69
N PHE A 108 -19.68 -4.72 -15.77
CA PHE A 108 -20.81 -5.65 -15.90
C PHE A 108 -21.92 -5.48 -14.85
N THR A 109 -21.97 -4.34 -14.17
CA THR A 109 -23.04 -3.93 -13.24
C THR A 109 -23.43 -2.49 -13.50
#